data_AF-A0A1C5RGF6-F1
#
_entry.id   AF-A0A1C5RGF6-F1
#
_cell.length_a   1.000
_cell.length_b   1.000
_cell.length_c   1.000
_cell.angle_alpha   90.00
_cell.angle_beta   90.00
_cell.angle_gamma   90.00
#
_symmetry.space_group_name_H-M   'P 1'
#
loop_
_entity.id
_entity.type
_entity.pdbx_description
1 polymer ?
#
loop_
_entity_poly.entity_id
_entity_poly.type
_entity_poly.pdbx_seq_one_letter_code
_entity_poly.pdbx_strand_id
1 'polypeptide(L)'
;MWVTGKEIEEAKKHDLLSYLKIADPFELKRFSHDTWCLRSHDSFKISNGLWHWFSRGIGGRSAVDYLIKVKGYSFQMAVKEVNKVMNIEKTQDMRIPEEKKEFRLFVKSPESGKVIRYLTGRGIDCKIVHELIDEGLIYEAAKDHSVIFVGLDETGVPAHASYRTTSGNRKGDIRGSRKEYAFRIERKTAETVRVFESAIDLLSYMTLRRMQEKEYEGESLISTAGVSAAEADSEGRIPAALRRYLEAHPETKTVALHFDNDRTGRRAAEQAEKFLEGRYSVEINRAEEGKDYNEYLMAVKGADKMEERTTIEVIMVEPGERAVIRVMDDSLGAMQAAVGGLIEEYMPFEDEVALICNEEGKMNGMPLNRAIYGEDGQIMDIIAGPFFIAYAPVESENFLSLPDDLKQKYMDRFRDPEKFFMTAGGIRAVPLRQERVDHER
;
A
#
# COMPACT_ATOMS: atom_id res chain seq x y z
N MET A 1 28.44 -21.16 50.95
CA MET A 1 29.24 -21.13 49.71
C MET A 1 29.55 -19.67 49.42
N TRP A 2 30.80 -19.23 49.54
CA TRP A 2 31.13 -17.80 49.49
C TRP A 2 30.97 -17.20 48.08
N VAL A 3 30.61 -15.92 47.99
CA VAL A 3 30.57 -15.10 46.77
C VAL A 3 31.58 -13.96 46.93
N THR A 4 32.32 -13.65 45.88
CA THR A 4 33.33 -12.60 45.86
C THR A 4 32.71 -11.21 45.66
N GLY A 5 33.42 -10.15 46.04
CA GLY A 5 32.95 -8.76 45.83
C GLY A 5 32.63 -8.44 44.36
N LYS A 6 33.44 -8.98 43.44
CA LYS A 6 33.24 -8.83 41.99
C LYS A 6 31.97 -9.52 41.49
N GLU A 7 31.68 -10.74 41.97
CA GLU A 7 30.44 -11.44 41.63
C GLU A 7 29.20 -10.71 42.15
N ILE A 8 29.29 -10.10 43.32
CA ILE A 8 28.19 -9.30 43.90
C ILE A 8 27.93 -8.06 43.06
N GLU A 9 28.98 -7.33 42.69
CA GLU A 9 28.87 -6.11 41.89
C GLU A 9 28.28 -6.39 40.52
N GLU A 10 28.73 -7.47 39.86
CA GLU A 10 28.21 -7.86 38.56
C GLU A 10 26.73 -8.26 38.62
N ALA A 11 26.33 -9.11 39.57
CA ALA A 11 24.95 -9.56 39.70
C ALA A 11 23.97 -8.39 39.95
N LYS A 12 24.42 -7.35 40.66
CA LYS A 12 23.58 -6.19 40.98
C LYS A 12 23.38 -5.21 39.82
N LYS A 13 24.17 -5.31 38.74
CA LYS A 13 23.97 -4.49 37.53
C LYS A 13 22.72 -4.90 36.74
N HIS A 14 22.27 -6.14 36.90
CA HIS A 14 21.18 -6.69 36.11
C HIS A 14 19.82 -6.39 36.73
N ASP A 15 18.96 -5.73 35.95
CA ASP A 15 17.58 -5.44 36.35
C ASP A 15 16.69 -6.69 36.26
N LEU A 16 15.53 -6.63 36.92
CA LEU A 16 14.62 -7.77 37.00
C LEU A 16 14.01 -8.17 35.65
N LEU A 17 13.73 -7.21 34.76
CA LEU A 17 13.11 -7.51 33.48
C LEU A 17 14.07 -8.30 32.59
N SER A 18 15.34 -7.86 32.52
CA SER A 18 16.38 -8.55 31.75
C SER A 18 16.59 -9.98 32.25
N TYR A 19 16.66 -10.18 33.57
CA TYR A 19 16.75 -11.50 34.17
C TYR A 19 15.55 -12.41 33.83
N LEU A 20 14.31 -11.92 34.02
CA LEU A 20 13.10 -12.74 33.81
C LEU A 20 12.88 -13.11 32.34
N LYS A 21 13.30 -12.28 31.38
CA LYS A 21 13.26 -12.64 29.96
C LYS A 21 14.05 -13.92 29.65
N ILE A 22 15.09 -14.20 30.42
CA ILE A 22 15.97 -15.36 30.22
C ILE A 22 15.54 -16.50 31.15
N ALA A 23 15.38 -16.22 32.44
CA ALA A 23 15.08 -17.24 33.45
C ALA A 23 13.66 -17.80 33.32
N ASP A 24 12.67 -16.95 33.01
CA ASP A 24 11.26 -17.33 32.99
C ASP A 24 10.40 -16.34 32.15
N PRO A 25 10.58 -16.32 30.81
CA PRO A 25 9.90 -15.34 29.94
C PRO A 25 8.38 -15.47 29.95
N PHE A 26 7.86 -16.65 30.29
CA PHE A 26 6.43 -16.91 30.31
C PHE A 26 5.74 -16.26 31.51
N GLU A 27 6.47 -16.03 32.61
CA GLU A 27 5.95 -15.32 33.77
C GLU A 27 5.67 -13.83 33.47
N LEU A 28 6.26 -13.27 32.41
CA LEU A 28 6.06 -11.88 32.03
C LEU A 28 4.77 -11.66 31.22
N LYS A 29 3.99 -10.66 31.64
CA LYS A 29 2.84 -10.12 30.92
C LYS A 29 3.00 -8.62 30.76
N ARG A 30 2.85 -8.13 29.54
CA ARG A 30 2.89 -6.68 29.27
C ARG A 30 1.62 -6.03 29.84
N PHE A 31 1.78 -4.98 30.65
CA PHE A 31 0.67 -4.23 31.25
C PHE A 31 0.42 -2.91 30.52
N SER A 32 1.48 -2.17 30.17
CA SER A 32 1.43 -0.95 29.37
C SER A 32 2.61 -0.86 28.39
N HIS A 33 2.80 0.29 27.75
CA HIS A 33 3.92 0.53 26.84
C HIS A 33 5.29 0.27 27.51
N ASP A 34 5.45 0.71 28.76
CA ASP A 34 6.71 0.74 29.53
C ASP A 34 6.68 -0.12 30.81
N THR A 35 5.53 -0.70 31.15
CA THR A 35 5.32 -1.45 32.40
C THR A 35 4.95 -2.90 32.15
N TRP A 36 5.61 -3.79 32.88
CA TRP A 36 5.37 -5.23 32.88
C TRP A 36 4.79 -5.69 34.22
N CYS A 37 4.03 -6.78 34.21
CA CYS A 37 3.59 -7.47 35.42
C CYS A 37 3.89 -8.96 35.34
N LEU A 38 3.86 -9.64 36.50
CA LEU A 38 3.97 -11.09 36.55
C LEU A 38 2.59 -11.71 36.33
N ARG A 39 2.53 -12.86 35.67
CA ARG A 39 1.26 -13.60 35.47
C ARG A 39 0.73 -14.16 36.77
N SER A 40 1.62 -14.64 37.63
CA SER A 40 1.28 -15.14 38.98
C SER A 40 0.86 -14.02 39.94
N HIS A 41 1.30 -12.78 39.71
CA HIS A 41 1.10 -11.63 40.60
C HIS A 41 0.78 -10.37 39.79
N ASP A 42 -0.50 -10.11 39.57
CA ASP A 42 -1.04 -8.98 38.79
C ASP A 42 -0.73 -7.59 39.38
N SER A 43 -0.63 -7.51 40.71
CA SER A 43 -0.21 -6.34 41.49
C SER A 43 1.31 -6.12 41.50
N PHE A 44 2.08 -6.96 40.82
CA PHE A 44 3.53 -6.81 40.66
C PHE A 44 3.81 -5.98 39.41
N LYS A 45 4.52 -4.84 39.54
CA LYS A 45 4.87 -3.97 38.41
C LYS A 45 6.38 -3.83 38.28
N ILE A 46 6.85 -3.85 37.04
CA ILE A 46 8.25 -3.65 36.65
C ILE A 46 8.29 -2.53 35.63
N SER A 47 9.03 -1.46 35.92
CA SER A 47 9.22 -0.32 35.01
C SER A 47 10.50 0.44 35.37
N ASN A 48 11.17 1.01 34.36
CA ASN A 48 12.38 1.84 34.52
C ASN A 48 13.49 1.21 35.39
N GLY A 49 13.72 -0.11 35.24
CA GLY A 49 14.71 -0.85 36.02
C GLY A 49 14.34 -1.09 37.50
N LEU A 50 13.14 -0.66 37.92
CA LEU A 50 12.61 -0.84 39.25
C LEU A 50 11.44 -1.83 39.23
N TRP A 51 11.16 -2.43 40.37
CA TRP A 51 9.97 -3.26 40.54
C TRP A 51 9.33 -3.07 41.91
N HIS A 52 8.01 -3.21 41.95
CA HIS A 52 7.22 -3.11 43.17
C HIS A 52 6.05 -4.10 43.17
N TRP A 53 5.90 -4.81 44.29
CA TRP A 53 4.77 -5.68 44.57
C TRP A 53 3.78 -4.96 45.49
N PHE A 54 2.77 -4.32 44.88
CA PHE A 54 1.88 -3.40 45.58
C PHE A 54 1.09 -4.06 46.71
N SER A 55 0.58 -5.27 46.52
CA SER A 55 -0.20 -5.97 47.54
C SER A 55 0.63 -6.46 48.73
N ARG A 56 1.96 -6.46 48.63
CA ARG A 56 2.88 -6.90 49.70
C ARG A 56 3.76 -5.78 50.25
N GLY A 57 3.70 -4.58 49.65
CA GLY A 57 4.49 -3.42 50.07
C GLY A 57 6.00 -3.59 49.94
N ILE A 58 6.47 -4.43 49.01
CA ILE A 58 7.89 -4.72 48.81
C ILE A 58 8.34 -4.32 47.40
N GLY A 59 9.53 -3.75 47.30
CA GLY A 59 10.14 -3.36 46.02
C GLY A 59 11.65 -3.55 45.97
N GLY A 60 12.22 -3.40 44.80
CA GLY A 60 13.66 -3.57 44.56
C GLY A 60 14.14 -2.92 43.27
N ARG A 61 15.47 -2.91 43.09
CA ARG A 61 16.14 -2.30 41.93
C ARG A 61 16.89 -3.32 41.06
N SER A 62 17.04 -4.55 41.54
CA SER A 62 17.80 -5.59 40.85
C SER A 62 17.05 -6.92 40.82
N ALA A 63 17.50 -7.83 39.95
CA ALA A 63 17.07 -9.22 39.95
C ALA A 63 17.45 -9.94 41.26
N VAL A 64 18.60 -9.59 41.86
CA VAL A 64 19.03 -10.12 43.16
C VAL A 64 18.03 -9.78 44.25
N ASP A 65 17.56 -8.53 44.31
CA ASP A 65 16.54 -8.11 45.28
C ASP A 65 15.26 -8.93 45.15
N TYR A 66 14.86 -9.23 43.91
CA TYR A 66 13.66 -10.02 43.63
C TYR A 66 13.79 -11.45 44.14
N LEU A 67 14.90 -12.12 43.80
CA LEU A 67 15.10 -13.51 44.24
C LEU A 67 15.11 -13.63 45.76
N ILE A 68 15.67 -12.66 46.46
CA ILE A 68 15.69 -12.64 47.94
C ILE A 68 14.29 -12.35 48.49
N LYS A 69 13.69 -11.23 48.10
CA LYS A 69 12.46 -10.72 48.74
C LYS A 69 11.20 -11.45 48.30
N VAL A 70 11.19 -12.03 47.10
CA VAL A 70 10.00 -12.62 46.47
C VAL A 70 10.13 -14.14 46.39
N LYS A 71 11.29 -14.65 45.97
CA LYS A 71 11.51 -16.10 45.83
C LYS A 71 12.17 -16.75 47.06
N GLY A 72 12.53 -15.96 48.09
CA GLY A 72 13.07 -16.46 49.36
C GLY A 72 14.51 -16.98 49.29
N TYR A 73 15.28 -16.59 48.28
CA TYR A 73 16.67 -17.04 48.12
C TYR A 73 17.56 -16.37 49.17
N SER A 74 18.56 -17.10 49.66
CA SER A 74 19.64 -16.46 50.41
C SER A 74 20.45 -15.55 49.48
N PHE A 75 21.07 -14.50 50.02
CA PHE A 75 21.85 -13.55 49.24
C PHE A 75 22.91 -14.22 48.35
N GLN A 76 23.63 -15.22 48.90
CA GLN A 76 24.65 -15.97 48.15
C GLN A 76 24.04 -16.76 46.99
N MET A 77 22.87 -17.38 47.19
CA MET A 77 22.18 -18.12 46.13
C MET A 77 21.64 -17.18 45.05
N ALA A 78 21.07 -16.03 45.44
CA ALA A 78 20.56 -15.04 44.50
C ALA A 78 21.67 -14.46 43.60
N VAL A 79 22.84 -14.11 44.17
CA VAL A 79 23.98 -13.61 43.39
C VAL A 79 24.49 -14.66 42.41
N LYS A 80 24.60 -15.93 42.84
CA LYS A 80 25.06 -17.01 41.96
C LYS A 80 24.05 -17.32 40.86
N GLU A 81 22.76 -17.31 41.17
CA GLU A 81 21.71 -17.59 40.19
C GLU A 81 21.64 -16.50 39.13
N VAL A 82 21.65 -15.22 39.54
CA VAL A 82 21.68 -14.10 38.58
C VAL A 82 22.93 -14.18 37.71
N ASN A 83 24.13 -14.31 38.28
CA ASN A 83 25.33 -14.42 37.47
C ASN A 83 25.32 -15.63 36.55
N LYS A 84 24.80 -16.78 36.99
CA LYS A 84 24.67 -17.98 36.16
C LYS A 84 23.74 -17.73 34.97
N VAL A 85 22.53 -17.21 35.21
CA VAL A 85 21.54 -16.93 34.16
C VAL A 85 22.05 -15.84 33.20
N MET A 86 22.65 -14.77 33.72
CA MET A 86 23.17 -13.69 32.88
C MET A 86 24.49 -14.08 32.19
N ASN A 87 25.22 -15.07 32.70
CA ASN A 87 26.35 -15.65 31.97
C ASN A 87 25.88 -16.59 30.86
N ILE A 88 24.66 -17.17 30.93
CA ILE A 88 24.01 -17.84 29.78
C ILE A 88 23.79 -16.82 28.66
N GLU A 89 23.34 -15.59 28.96
CA GLU A 89 23.26 -14.48 28.00
C GLU A 89 24.62 -14.20 27.35
N LYS A 90 25.69 -14.07 28.16
CA LYS A 90 27.06 -13.82 27.65
C LYS A 90 27.62 -14.98 26.83
N THR A 91 27.26 -16.23 27.13
CA THR A 91 27.63 -17.40 26.31
C THR A 91 26.73 -17.61 25.09
N GLN A 92 25.50 -17.07 25.08
CA GLN A 92 24.67 -16.98 23.87
C GLN A 92 25.17 -15.87 22.93
N ASP A 93 25.93 -14.89 23.44
CA ASP A 93 26.70 -13.91 22.67
C ASP A 93 28.01 -14.50 22.04
N MET A 94 28.53 -15.61 22.56
CA MET A 94 29.51 -16.44 21.83
C MET A 94 28.77 -17.40 20.91
N ARG A 95 28.55 -16.95 19.66
CA ARG A 95 28.06 -17.72 18.49
C ARG A 95 28.11 -19.25 18.71
N ILE A 96 26.98 -19.82 19.14
CA ILE A 96 26.53 -21.07 18.53
C ILE A 96 26.35 -20.68 17.06
N PRO A 97 27.02 -21.32 16.07
CA PRO A 97 26.61 -21.15 14.69
C PRO A 97 25.12 -21.48 14.69
N GLU A 98 24.24 -20.51 14.45
CA GLU A 98 22.87 -20.83 14.09
C GLU A 98 23.02 -21.89 13.00
N GLU A 99 22.50 -23.10 13.23
CA GLU A 99 22.21 -23.98 12.11
C GLU A 99 21.51 -23.09 11.10
N LYS A 100 22.17 -22.83 9.95
CA LYS A 100 21.69 -21.90 8.94
C LYS A 100 20.24 -22.26 8.70
N LYS A 101 19.31 -21.45 9.22
CA LYS A 101 17.88 -21.70 9.10
C LYS A 101 17.61 -21.67 7.61
N GLU A 102 17.33 -22.85 7.05
CA GLU A 102 17.34 -23.08 5.61
C GLU A 102 16.41 -22.07 4.93
N PHE A 103 16.97 -21.29 4.00
CA PHE A 103 16.20 -20.35 3.21
C PHE A 103 15.24 -21.14 2.32
N ARG A 104 13.94 -20.91 2.51
CA ARG A 104 12.90 -21.57 1.71
C ARG A 104 11.87 -20.53 1.29
N LEU A 105 11.74 -20.37 -0.03
CA LEU A 105 10.70 -19.54 -0.63
C LEU A 105 9.30 -20.02 -0.24
N PHE A 106 8.35 -19.11 -0.24
CA PHE A 106 6.95 -19.48 -0.11
C PHE A 106 6.50 -20.22 -1.37
N VAL A 107 5.53 -21.12 -1.21
CA VAL A 107 4.97 -21.86 -2.35
C VAL A 107 4.31 -20.85 -3.30
N LYS A 108 4.70 -20.88 -4.58
CA LYS A 108 4.11 -20.05 -5.64
C LYS A 108 2.67 -20.51 -5.92
N SER A 109 1.77 -19.55 -6.02
CA SER A 109 0.39 -19.73 -6.48
C SER A 109 0.38 -20.10 -7.97
N PRO A 110 -0.56 -20.93 -8.46
CA PRO A 110 -0.72 -21.17 -9.89
C PRO A 110 -1.19 -19.92 -10.65
N GLU A 111 -1.78 -18.95 -9.95
CA GLU A 111 -2.30 -17.70 -10.49
C GLU A 111 -1.54 -16.50 -9.91
N SER A 112 -1.48 -15.39 -10.66
CA SER A 112 -0.84 -14.14 -10.21
C SER A 112 -1.79 -12.93 -10.20
N GLY A 113 -3.09 -13.16 -10.38
CA GLY A 113 -4.08 -12.09 -10.58
C GLY A 113 -4.21 -11.14 -9.39
N LYS A 114 -4.04 -11.62 -8.14
CA LYS A 114 -4.14 -10.75 -6.96
C LYS A 114 -2.90 -9.88 -6.80
N VAL A 115 -1.71 -10.42 -7.10
CA VAL A 115 -0.47 -9.63 -7.10
C VAL A 115 -0.48 -8.59 -8.22
N ILE A 116 -0.91 -8.97 -9.43
CA ILE A 116 -1.04 -8.03 -10.56
C ILE A 116 -1.97 -6.88 -10.15
N ARG A 117 -3.19 -7.19 -9.71
CA ARG A 117 -4.17 -6.19 -9.26
C ARG A 117 -3.66 -5.32 -8.11
N TYR A 118 -2.91 -5.90 -7.18
CA TYR A 118 -2.34 -5.15 -6.06
C TYR A 118 -1.28 -4.16 -6.51
N LEU A 119 -0.30 -4.60 -7.31
CA LEU A 119 0.79 -3.74 -7.77
C LEU A 119 0.31 -2.66 -8.74
N THR A 120 -0.60 -2.99 -9.67
CA THR A 120 -1.22 -2.00 -10.55
C THR A 120 -2.13 -1.03 -9.79
N GLY A 121 -2.82 -1.51 -8.75
CA GLY A 121 -3.56 -0.65 -7.80
C GLY A 121 -2.66 0.29 -7.00
N ARG A 122 -1.36 0.00 -6.88
CA ARG A 122 -0.33 0.92 -6.36
C ARG A 122 0.31 1.78 -7.45
N GLY A 123 -0.32 1.86 -8.61
CA GLY A 123 0.12 2.68 -9.74
C GLY A 123 1.25 2.07 -10.56
N ILE A 124 1.79 0.90 -10.23
CA ILE A 124 2.93 0.31 -10.96
C ILE A 124 2.48 -0.12 -12.36
N ASP A 125 3.30 0.16 -13.37
CA ASP A 125 3.04 -0.21 -14.77
C ASP A 125 2.82 -1.72 -14.93
N CYS A 126 1.70 -2.08 -15.55
CA CYS A 126 1.28 -3.49 -15.70
C CYS A 126 2.31 -4.32 -16.47
N LYS A 127 2.96 -3.74 -17.49
CA LYS A 127 3.97 -4.43 -18.29
C LYS A 127 5.23 -4.72 -17.46
N ILE A 128 5.67 -3.79 -16.61
CA ILE A 128 6.78 -4.05 -15.66
C ILE A 128 6.42 -5.23 -14.74
N VAL A 129 5.19 -5.25 -14.22
CA VAL A 129 4.74 -6.35 -13.34
C VAL A 129 4.78 -7.69 -14.07
N HIS A 130 4.26 -7.76 -15.31
CA HIS A 130 4.28 -8.98 -16.10
C HIS A 130 5.71 -9.45 -16.42
N GLU A 131 6.58 -8.56 -16.87
CA GLU A 131 7.99 -8.88 -17.17
C GLU A 131 8.70 -9.51 -15.97
N LEU A 132 8.52 -8.94 -14.77
CA LEU A 132 9.14 -9.46 -13.55
C LEU A 132 8.52 -10.78 -13.05
N ILE A 133 7.24 -11.05 -13.36
CA ILE A 133 6.60 -12.34 -13.09
C ILE A 133 7.19 -13.42 -14.00
N ASP A 134 7.37 -13.10 -15.28
CA ASP A 134 7.91 -14.00 -16.29
C ASP A 134 9.39 -14.34 -16.01
N GLU A 135 10.16 -13.35 -15.56
CA GLU A 135 11.54 -13.54 -15.09
C GLU A 135 11.63 -14.28 -13.73
N GLY A 136 10.50 -14.46 -13.04
CA GLY A 136 10.44 -15.11 -11.73
C GLY A 136 11.02 -14.26 -10.59
N LEU A 137 11.26 -12.97 -10.82
CA LEU A 137 11.74 -12.02 -9.82
C LEU A 137 10.62 -11.57 -8.88
N ILE A 138 9.36 -11.63 -9.32
CA ILE A 138 8.20 -11.49 -8.45
C ILE A 138 7.19 -12.63 -8.66
N TYR A 139 6.48 -13.04 -7.61
CA TYR A 139 5.38 -13.99 -7.75
C TYR A 139 4.35 -13.88 -6.62
N GLU A 140 3.18 -14.46 -6.82
CA GLU A 140 2.12 -14.57 -5.83
C GLU A 140 2.30 -15.80 -4.94
N ALA A 141 2.32 -15.62 -3.62
CA ALA A 141 2.39 -16.72 -2.66
C ALA A 141 1.02 -17.43 -2.52
N ALA A 142 1.02 -18.76 -2.53
CA ALA A 142 -0.21 -19.56 -2.51
C ALA A 142 -1.04 -19.42 -1.22
N LYS A 143 -0.42 -19.14 -0.07
CA LYS A 143 -1.11 -19.17 1.23
C LYS A 143 -1.93 -17.92 1.50
N ASP A 144 -1.34 -16.74 1.33
CA ASP A 144 -1.96 -15.46 1.68
C ASP A 144 -1.93 -14.44 0.55
N HIS A 145 -1.59 -14.89 -0.67
CA HIS A 145 -1.51 -14.07 -1.87
C HIS A 145 -0.60 -12.86 -1.71
N SER A 146 0.41 -12.94 -0.83
CA SER A 146 1.45 -11.93 -0.75
C SER A 146 2.23 -11.87 -2.06
N VAL A 147 2.64 -10.68 -2.46
CA VAL A 147 3.70 -10.53 -3.46
C VAL A 147 5.02 -10.91 -2.80
N ILE A 148 5.78 -11.78 -3.45
CA ILE A 148 7.14 -12.14 -3.08
C ILE A 148 8.09 -11.47 -4.07
N PHE A 149 9.04 -10.70 -3.55
CA PHE A 149 10.13 -10.09 -4.31
C PHE A 149 11.39 -10.92 -4.09
N VAL A 150 11.87 -11.57 -5.14
CA VAL A 150 13.01 -12.51 -5.11
C VAL A 150 14.29 -11.78 -5.42
N GLY A 151 15.31 -12.06 -4.62
CA GLY A 151 16.67 -11.62 -4.84
C GLY A 151 17.58 -12.82 -5.13
N LEU A 152 18.27 -12.75 -6.26
CA LEU A 152 19.15 -13.82 -6.75
C LEU A 152 20.60 -13.55 -6.35
N ASP A 153 21.37 -14.61 -6.14
CA ASP A 153 22.83 -14.52 -6.08
C ASP A 153 23.46 -14.53 -7.48
N GLU A 154 24.79 -14.49 -7.53
CA GLU A 154 25.56 -14.40 -8.77
C GLU A 154 25.41 -15.64 -9.67
N THR A 155 24.90 -16.75 -9.10
CA THR A 155 24.63 -17.98 -9.83
C THR A 155 23.20 -18.05 -10.37
N GLY A 156 22.38 -17.03 -10.10
CA GLY A 156 20.96 -16.99 -10.46
C GLY A 156 20.07 -17.77 -9.49
N VAL A 157 20.58 -18.15 -8.32
CA VAL A 157 19.81 -18.90 -7.32
C VAL A 157 19.18 -17.93 -6.32
N PRO A 158 17.89 -18.11 -5.95
CA PRO A 158 17.27 -17.33 -4.90
C PRO A 158 18.06 -17.38 -3.59
N ALA A 159 18.48 -16.21 -3.12
CA ALA A 159 19.28 -16.03 -1.91
C ALA A 159 18.61 -15.09 -0.90
N HIS A 160 17.63 -14.32 -1.36
CA HIS A 160 16.80 -13.43 -0.58
C HIS A 160 15.38 -13.46 -1.10
N ALA A 161 14.41 -13.25 -0.21
CA ALA A 161 13.07 -12.87 -0.61
C ALA A 161 12.43 -11.99 0.46
N SER A 162 11.75 -10.94 0.04
CA SER A 162 10.85 -10.14 0.88
C SER A 162 9.41 -10.34 0.43
N TYR A 163 8.46 -10.14 1.34
CA TYR A 163 7.04 -10.28 1.09
C TYR A 163 6.27 -9.04 1.50
N ARG A 164 5.17 -8.79 0.77
CA ARG A 164 4.15 -7.79 1.10
C ARG A 164 2.78 -8.42 0.91
N THR A 165 1.95 -8.43 1.94
CA THR A 165 0.60 -8.96 1.81
C THR A 165 -0.24 -8.08 0.90
N THR A 166 -1.03 -8.69 0.01
CA THR A 166 -1.99 -7.97 -0.86
C THR A 166 -3.23 -7.50 -0.10
N SER A 167 -3.44 -8.02 1.12
CA SER A 167 -4.44 -7.55 2.06
C SER A 167 -3.80 -7.21 3.41
N GLY A 168 -4.15 -6.05 3.97
CA GLY A 168 -3.57 -5.54 5.21
C GLY A 168 -2.12 -5.04 5.06
N ASN A 169 -1.43 -4.87 6.20
CA ASN A 169 -0.16 -4.13 6.26
C ASN A 169 1.09 -4.98 6.59
N ARG A 170 1.00 -6.31 6.51
CA ARG A 170 2.15 -7.17 6.85
C ARG A 170 3.20 -7.10 5.73
N LYS A 171 4.45 -6.91 6.13
CA LYS A 171 5.64 -6.93 5.26
C LYS A 171 6.83 -7.45 6.04
N GLY A 172 7.82 -7.98 5.34
CA GLY A 172 9.10 -8.38 5.92
C GLY A 172 9.89 -9.29 5.01
N ASP A 173 10.96 -9.86 5.55
CA ASP A 173 11.81 -10.80 4.82
C ASP A 173 11.40 -12.24 5.14
N ILE A 174 11.53 -13.12 4.15
CA ILE A 174 11.44 -14.56 4.35
C ILE A 174 12.59 -15.00 5.25
N ARG A 175 12.32 -15.93 6.16
CA ARG A 175 13.32 -16.44 7.11
C ARG A 175 14.47 -17.12 6.35
N GLY A 176 15.71 -16.80 6.74
CA GLY A 176 16.92 -17.30 6.08
C GLY A 176 17.38 -16.42 4.91
N SER A 177 16.64 -15.37 4.57
CA SER A 177 17.03 -14.38 3.55
C SER A 177 18.37 -13.70 3.87
N ARG A 178 19.22 -13.57 2.86
CA ARG A 178 20.49 -12.84 2.92
C ARG A 178 20.33 -11.45 2.31
N LYS A 179 20.26 -10.40 3.15
CA LYS A 179 19.95 -9.02 2.70
C LYS A 179 20.93 -8.47 1.66
N GLU A 180 22.16 -8.98 1.61
CA GLU A 180 23.13 -8.64 0.57
C GLU A 180 22.66 -9.00 -0.85
N TYR A 181 21.69 -9.91 -0.98
CA TYR A 181 21.06 -10.33 -2.23
C TYR A 181 19.64 -9.77 -2.41
N ALA A 182 19.25 -8.71 -1.70
CA ALA A 182 17.92 -8.12 -1.83
C ALA A 182 17.53 -7.80 -3.30
N PHE A 183 16.22 -7.71 -3.55
CA PHE A 183 15.61 -7.54 -4.87
C PHE A 183 16.30 -6.45 -5.70
N ARG A 184 16.60 -6.76 -6.96
CA ARG A 184 17.38 -5.89 -7.85
C ARG A 184 17.09 -6.15 -9.32
N ILE A 185 17.37 -5.13 -10.12
CA ILE A 185 17.49 -5.17 -11.57
C ILE A 185 18.92 -4.73 -11.87
N GLU A 186 19.80 -5.72 -12.03
CA GLU A 186 21.24 -5.51 -12.14
C GLU A 186 21.66 -5.37 -13.61
N ARG A 187 22.62 -4.47 -13.87
CA ARG A 187 23.22 -4.24 -15.18
C ARG A 187 24.73 -4.38 -15.06
N LYS A 188 25.31 -5.24 -15.90
CA LYS A 188 26.73 -5.66 -15.80
C LYS A 188 27.76 -4.55 -15.94
N THR A 189 27.40 -3.43 -16.54
CA THR A 189 28.32 -2.33 -16.87
C THR A 189 27.74 -0.97 -16.50
N ALA A 190 26.84 -0.94 -15.51
CA ALA A 190 26.21 0.31 -15.10
C ALA A 190 27.17 1.14 -14.26
N GLU A 191 27.48 2.36 -14.73
CA GLU A 191 28.25 3.33 -13.95
C GLU A 191 27.42 3.96 -12.82
N THR A 192 26.09 3.83 -12.87
CA THR A 192 25.15 4.36 -11.89
C THR A 192 24.34 3.23 -11.25
N VAL A 193 24.29 3.22 -9.92
CA VAL A 193 23.34 2.40 -9.15
C VAL A 193 22.36 3.28 -8.39
N ARG A 194 21.06 2.98 -8.53
CA ARG A 194 19.99 3.59 -7.75
C ARG A 194 19.53 2.66 -6.65
N VAL A 195 19.45 3.18 -5.43
CA VAL A 195 19.27 2.41 -4.20
C VAL A 195 17.97 2.83 -3.53
N PHE A 196 17.01 1.93 -3.43
CA PHE A 196 15.68 2.17 -2.89
C PHE A 196 15.49 1.47 -1.54
N GLU A 197 14.65 2.03 -0.67
CA GLU A 197 14.35 1.39 0.62
C GLU A 197 13.56 0.10 0.42
N SER A 198 12.61 0.06 -0.52
CA SER A 198 11.81 -1.13 -0.82
C SER A 198 11.76 -1.47 -2.31
N ALA A 199 11.34 -2.71 -2.62
CA ALA A 199 11.11 -3.13 -3.99
C ALA A 199 9.97 -2.35 -4.64
N ILE A 200 8.93 -1.97 -3.89
CA ILE A 200 7.80 -1.19 -4.42
C ILE A 200 8.26 0.22 -4.83
N ASP A 201 9.17 0.84 -4.08
CA ASP A 201 9.74 2.14 -4.43
C ASP A 201 10.56 2.07 -5.72
N LEU A 202 11.35 1.00 -5.87
CA LEU A 202 12.09 0.71 -7.09
C LEU A 202 11.15 0.58 -8.29
N LEU A 203 10.08 -0.23 -8.18
CA LEU A 203 9.10 -0.39 -9.26
C LEU A 203 8.34 0.91 -9.55
N SER A 204 8.11 1.73 -8.52
CA SER A 204 7.45 3.02 -8.67
C SER A 204 8.33 4.00 -9.45
N TYR A 205 9.63 4.01 -9.18
CA TYR A 205 10.60 4.77 -9.95
C TYR A 205 10.65 4.32 -11.41
N MET A 206 10.71 3.01 -11.69
CA MET A 206 10.69 2.51 -13.07
C MET A 206 9.43 2.98 -13.82
N THR A 207 8.27 2.94 -13.15
CA THR A 207 7.00 3.41 -13.72
C THR A 207 7.07 4.90 -14.04
N LEU A 208 7.54 5.73 -13.10
CA LEU A 208 7.71 7.17 -13.30
C LEU A 208 8.64 7.47 -14.49
N ARG A 209 9.74 6.72 -14.65
CA ARG A 209 10.66 6.92 -15.76
C ARG A 209 10.04 6.59 -17.11
N ARG A 210 9.27 5.50 -17.19
CA ARG A 210 8.50 5.16 -18.41
C ARG A 210 7.48 6.23 -18.75
N MET A 211 6.76 6.76 -17.75
CA MET A 211 5.81 7.87 -17.95
C MET A 211 6.49 9.14 -18.46
N GLN A 212 7.73 9.40 -18.03
CA GLN A 212 8.52 10.56 -18.45
C GLN A 212 9.29 10.35 -19.76
N GLU A 213 9.13 9.20 -20.43
CA GLU A 213 9.93 8.79 -21.60
C GLU A 213 11.44 8.90 -21.37
N LYS A 214 11.90 8.67 -20.13
CA LYS A 214 13.32 8.70 -19.75
C LYS A 214 13.88 7.30 -19.65
N GLU A 215 15.03 7.08 -20.27
CA GLU A 215 15.79 5.84 -20.15
C GLU A 215 16.34 5.65 -18.73
N TYR A 216 16.26 4.41 -18.25
CA TYR A 216 16.91 3.93 -17.02
C TYR A 216 17.49 2.52 -17.20
N GLU A 217 17.43 1.98 -18.43
CA GLU A 217 17.83 0.63 -18.79
C GLU A 217 19.34 0.41 -18.68
N GLY A 218 20.13 1.49 -18.73
CA GLY A 218 21.58 1.50 -18.52
C GLY A 218 22.03 1.59 -17.06
N GLU A 219 21.10 1.73 -16.11
CA GLU A 219 21.39 1.87 -14.68
C GLU A 219 21.02 0.60 -13.92
N SER A 220 21.75 0.30 -12.85
CA SER A 220 21.34 -0.77 -11.92
C SER A 220 20.38 -0.21 -10.88
N LEU A 221 19.31 -0.95 -10.58
CA LEU A 221 18.34 -0.59 -9.55
C LEU A 221 18.35 -1.65 -8.45
N ILE A 222 18.57 -1.27 -7.20
CA ILE A 222 18.60 -2.22 -6.07
C ILE A 222 17.71 -1.77 -4.92
N SER A 223 17.08 -2.71 -4.23
CA SER A 223 16.38 -2.48 -2.96
C SER A 223 17.27 -2.87 -1.78
N THR A 224 17.14 -2.17 -0.65
CA THR A 224 17.78 -2.54 0.62
C THR A 224 16.96 -3.54 1.47
N ALA A 225 15.74 -3.88 1.03
CA ALA A 225 14.76 -4.65 1.82
C ALA A 225 14.49 -4.01 3.20
N GLY A 226 14.29 -2.69 3.19
CA GLY A 226 14.05 -1.86 4.35
C GLY A 226 15.33 -1.46 5.08
N VAL A 227 15.33 -0.26 5.64
CA VAL A 227 16.40 0.24 6.49
C VAL A 227 15.95 0.32 7.93
N SER A 228 16.71 -0.29 8.85
CA SER A 228 16.41 -0.23 10.28
C SER A 228 17.01 1.02 10.94
N ALA A 229 16.45 1.45 12.07
CA ALA A 229 17.01 2.55 12.86
C ALA A 229 18.45 2.24 13.33
N ALA A 230 18.74 0.98 13.66
CA ALA A 230 20.09 0.56 14.05
C ALA A 230 21.10 0.69 12.90
N GLU A 231 20.69 0.40 11.65
CA GLU A 231 21.51 0.65 10.46
C GLU A 231 21.64 2.15 10.19
N ALA A 232 20.57 2.92 10.36
CA ALA A 232 20.57 4.38 10.15
C ALA A 232 21.40 5.15 11.20
N ASP A 233 21.50 4.65 12.42
CA ASP A 233 22.27 5.27 13.51
C ASP A 233 23.71 4.70 13.62
N SER A 234 24.07 3.69 12.82
CA SER A 234 25.43 3.14 12.78
C SER A 234 26.34 3.97 11.87
N GLU A 235 27.20 4.81 12.46
CA GLU A 235 28.21 5.53 11.69
C GLU A 235 29.16 4.58 10.94
N GLY A 236 29.51 4.95 9.71
CA GLY A 236 30.47 4.21 8.88
C GLY A 236 29.93 2.89 8.30
N ARG A 237 28.60 2.75 8.16
CA ARG A 237 27.98 1.59 7.52
C ARG A 237 27.00 2.00 6.42
N ILE A 238 27.01 1.23 5.34
CA ILE A 238 26.01 1.23 4.27
C ILE A 238 25.19 -0.07 4.31
N PRO A 239 23.97 -0.07 3.76
CA PRO A 239 23.14 -1.28 3.64
C PRO A 239 23.87 -2.45 3.00
N ALA A 240 23.57 -3.67 3.45
CA ALA A 240 24.25 -4.89 2.98
C ALA A 240 24.12 -5.09 1.45
N ALA A 241 22.93 -4.83 0.89
CA ALA A 241 22.68 -4.90 -0.55
C ALA A 241 23.60 -3.95 -1.35
N LEU A 242 23.71 -2.70 -0.90
CA LEU A 242 24.56 -1.69 -1.54
C LEU A 242 26.04 -2.06 -1.43
N ARG A 243 26.49 -2.52 -0.25
CA ARG A 243 27.87 -2.97 -0.07
C ARG A 243 28.23 -4.09 -1.04
N ARG A 244 27.42 -5.14 -1.09
CA ARG A 244 27.66 -6.30 -1.96
C ARG A 244 27.65 -5.92 -3.43
N TYR A 245 26.73 -5.04 -3.84
CA TYR A 245 26.67 -4.50 -5.19
C TYR A 245 27.99 -3.78 -5.54
N LEU A 246 28.44 -2.83 -4.71
CA LEU A 246 29.68 -2.07 -4.98
C LEU A 246 30.93 -2.97 -5.01
N GLU A 247 30.96 -4.06 -4.25
CA GLU A 247 32.03 -5.07 -4.31
C GLU A 247 32.01 -5.87 -5.62
N ALA A 248 30.84 -6.09 -6.22
CA ALA A 248 30.69 -6.77 -7.51
C ALA A 248 30.93 -5.84 -8.71
N HIS A 249 30.67 -4.55 -8.56
CA HIS A 249 30.66 -3.56 -9.65
C HIS A 249 31.68 -2.42 -9.43
N PRO A 250 32.98 -2.70 -9.56
CA PRO A 250 34.04 -1.68 -9.39
C PRO A 250 33.98 -0.55 -10.43
N GLU A 251 33.23 -0.73 -11.53
CA GLU A 251 32.95 0.28 -12.55
C GLU A 251 31.94 1.35 -12.10
N THR A 252 31.24 1.13 -10.97
CA THR A 252 30.26 2.07 -10.44
C THR A 252 30.94 3.38 -10.07
N LYS A 253 30.45 4.50 -10.62
CA LYS A 253 30.90 5.85 -10.32
C LYS A 253 29.89 6.63 -9.49
N THR A 254 28.60 6.39 -9.71
CA THR A 254 27.51 7.14 -9.10
C THR A 254 26.59 6.24 -8.28
N VAL A 255 26.28 6.67 -7.06
CA VAL A 255 25.33 6.04 -6.14
C VAL A 255 24.19 7.02 -5.86
N ALA A 256 23.02 6.75 -6.42
CA ALA A 256 21.82 7.55 -6.20
C ALA A 256 20.93 6.90 -5.13
N LEU A 257 20.72 7.60 -4.03
CA LEU A 257 19.97 7.13 -2.86
C LEU A 257 18.52 7.66 -2.91
N HIS A 258 17.57 6.75 -2.86
CA HIS A 258 16.12 6.99 -2.97
C HIS A 258 15.36 6.49 -1.73
N PHE A 259 15.88 6.77 -0.53
CA PHE A 259 15.26 6.34 0.73
C PHE A 259 14.07 7.22 1.14
N ASP A 260 13.23 6.64 2.00
CA ASP A 260 12.02 7.29 2.53
C ASP A 260 12.33 8.68 3.10
N ASN A 261 11.40 9.61 2.89
CA ASN A 261 11.39 10.94 3.47
C ASN A 261 10.88 10.93 4.92
N ASP A 262 11.30 9.93 5.69
CA ASP A 262 11.11 9.88 7.14
C ASP A 262 12.44 10.02 7.89
N ARG A 263 12.38 10.00 9.22
CA ARG A 263 13.58 10.19 10.04
C ARG A 263 14.63 9.09 9.80
N THR A 264 14.21 7.85 9.62
CA THR A 264 15.10 6.70 9.46
C THR A 264 15.73 6.73 8.07
N GLY A 265 14.92 6.90 7.02
CA GLY A 265 15.40 6.99 5.64
C GLY A 265 16.31 8.20 5.41
N ARG A 266 15.99 9.37 6.00
CA ARG A 266 16.87 10.56 5.97
C ARG A 266 18.25 10.27 6.56
N ARG A 267 18.30 9.72 7.78
CA ARG A 267 19.55 9.40 8.47
C ARG A 267 20.36 8.35 7.73
N ALA A 268 19.70 7.31 7.21
CA ALA A 268 20.36 6.28 6.44
C ALA A 268 21.03 6.84 5.17
N ALA A 269 20.37 7.78 4.48
CA ALA A 269 20.92 8.43 3.30
C ALA A 269 22.16 9.28 3.65
N GLU A 270 22.05 10.10 4.71
CA GLU A 270 23.17 10.94 5.19
C GLU A 270 24.39 10.11 5.63
N GLN A 271 24.17 8.98 6.32
CA GLN A 271 25.27 8.10 6.73
C GLN A 271 25.91 7.38 5.54
N ALA A 272 25.09 6.94 4.58
CA ALA A 272 25.60 6.32 3.37
C ALA A 272 26.41 7.30 2.52
N GLU A 273 25.93 8.54 2.37
CA GLU A 273 26.64 9.62 1.69
C GLU A 273 28.02 9.87 2.32
N LYS A 274 28.07 10.10 3.63
CA LYS A 274 29.35 10.30 4.35
C LYS A 274 30.32 9.13 4.22
N PHE A 275 29.82 7.89 4.19
CA PHE A 275 30.67 6.71 4.07
C PHE A 275 31.23 6.48 2.65
N LEU A 276 30.50 6.95 1.64
CA LEU A 276 30.84 6.78 0.23
C LEU A 276 31.58 8.00 -0.34
N GLU A 277 31.53 9.13 0.36
CA GLU A 277 32.24 10.36 0.01
C GLU A 277 33.73 10.10 -0.28
N GLY A 278 34.23 10.73 -1.34
CA GLY A 278 35.60 10.58 -1.81
C GLY A 278 35.88 9.34 -2.67
N ARG A 279 34.97 8.36 -2.71
CA ARG A 279 35.09 7.18 -3.59
C ARG A 279 34.06 7.15 -4.71
N TYR A 280 32.86 7.67 -4.46
CA TYR A 280 31.76 7.70 -5.42
C TYR A 280 31.15 9.09 -5.47
N SER A 281 30.52 9.43 -6.61
CA SER A 281 29.54 10.52 -6.66
C SER A 281 28.26 10.03 -5.99
N VAL A 282 27.79 10.71 -4.94
CA VAL A 282 26.58 10.33 -4.23
C VAL A 282 25.49 11.36 -4.48
N GLU A 283 24.30 10.90 -4.86
CA GLU A 283 23.12 11.73 -5.05
C GLU A 283 22.04 11.33 -4.05
N ILE A 284 21.42 12.29 -3.37
CA ILE A 284 20.24 12.03 -2.53
C ILE A 284 18.99 12.49 -3.30
N ASN A 285 18.28 11.52 -3.89
CA ASN A 285 17.13 11.73 -4.74
C ASN A 285 15.85 11.32 -3.99
N ARG A 286 15.24 12.29 -3.30
CA ARG A 286 13.99 12.06 -2.56
C ARG A 286 12.78 12.14 -3.49
N ALA A 287 11.70 11.45 -3.10
CA ALA A 287 10.37 11.70 -3.64
C ALA A 287 10.01 13.19 -3.49
N GLU A 288 9.50 13.80 -4.56
CA GLU A 288 9.11 15.23 -4.55
C GLU A 288 7.86 15.46 -3.71
N GLU A 289 6.94 14.49 -3.70
CA GLU A 289 5.73 14.49 -2.89
C GLU A 289 5.57 13.14 -2.17
N GLY A 290 5.02 13.19 -0.95
CA GLY A 290 4.78 12.00 -0.14
C GLY A 290 6.01 11.50 0.63
N LYS A 291 5.81 10.40 1.35
CA LYS A 291 6.84 9.76 2.17
C LYS A 291 7.84 8.97 1.34
N ASP A 292 7.36 8.24 0.33
CA ASP A 292 8.15 7.30 -0.46
C ASP A 292 7.84 7.44 -1.96
N TYR A 293 8.57 6.70 -2.81
CA TYR A 293 8.41 6.82 -4.26
C TYR A 293 7.07 6.27 -4.75
N ASN A 294 6.42 5.41 -3.98
CA ASN A 294 5.09 4.93 -4.34
C ASN A 294 4.02 5.97 -4.04
N GLU A 295 4.10 6.67 -2.91
CA GLU A 295 3.24 7.82 -2.64
C GLU A 295 3.43 8.91 -3.71
N TYR A 296 4.67 9.18 -4.13
CA TYR A 296 4.94 10.11 -5.23
C TYR A 296 4.30 9.66 -6.55
N LEU A 297 4.47 8.40 -6.94
CA LEU A 297 3.83 7.85 -8.14
C LEU A 297 2.30 7.99 -8.09
N MET A 298 1.70 7.72 -6.93
CA MET A 298 0.25 7.85 -6.76
C MET A 298 -0.20 9.30 -6.85
N ALA A 299 0.60 10.25 -6.33
CA ALA A 299 0.34 11.68 -6.46
C ALA A 299 0.42 12.14 -7.92
N VAL A 300 1.49 11.77 -8.65
CA VAL A 300 1.65 12.08 -10.09
C VAL A 300 0.47 11.54 -10.89
N LYS A 301 0.12 10.26 -10.74
CA LYS A 301 -1.03 9.67 -11.45
C LYS A 301 -2.38 10.27 -11.02
N GLY A 302 -2.49 10.74 -9.78
CA GLY A 302 -3.67 11.45 -9.29
C GLY A 302 -3.79 12.85 -9.90
N ALA A 303 -2.66 13.55 -10.06
CA ALA A 303 -2.57 14.85 -10.71
C ALA A 303 -2.82 14.73 -12.22
N ASP A 304 -2.25 13.73 -12.90
CA ASP A 304 -2.53 13.44 -14.33
C ASP A 304 -4.02 13.22 -14.55
N LYS A 305 -4.69 12.43 -13.69
CA LYS A 305 -6.16 12.26 -13.73
C LYS A 305 -6.95 13.54 -13.43
N MET A 306 -6.36 14.49 -12.72
CA MET A 306 -6.98 15.78 -12.40
C MET A 306 -6.75 16.81 -13.52
N GLU A 307 -5.64 16.71 -14.25
CA GLU A 307 -5.33 17.48 -15.45
C GLU A 307 -6.08 16.93 -16.68
N GLU A 308 -6.35 15.62 -16.72
CA GLU A 308 -7.33 14.97 -17.61
C GLU A 308 -8.78 15.11 -17.11
N ARG A 309 -9.18 16.26 -16.56
CA ARG A 309 -10.62 16.58 -16.46
C ARG A 309 -11.16 16.81 -17.85
N THR A 310 -11.56 15.73 -18.51
CA THR A 310 -12.20 15.85 -19.82
C THR A 310 -13.67 16.19 -19.60
N THR A 311 -14.22 17.02 -20.48
CA THR A 311 -15.65 17.34 -20.44
C THR A 311 -16.35 16.65 -21.58
N ILE A 312 -17.49 16.06 -21.28
CA ILE A 312 -18.39 15.47 -22.27
C ILE A 312 -19.59 16.38 -22.50
N GLU A 313 -20.00 16.48 -23.76
CA GLU A 313 -21.23 17.13 -24.15
C GLU A 313 -22.34 16.08 -24.25
N VAL A 314 -23.32 16.18 -23.35
CA VAL A 314 -24.43 15.24 -23.20
C VAL A 314 -25.77 15.94 -23.43
N ILE A 315 -26.82 15.16 -23.67
CA ILE A 315 -28.20 15.68 -23.65
C ILE A 315 -28.75 15.45 -22.25
N MET A 316 -28.93 16.51 -21.48
CA MET A 316 -29.56 16.48 -20.16
C MET A 316 -31.08 16.54 -20.29
N VAL A 317 -31.78 15.65 -19.60
CA VAL A 317 -33.24 15.58 -19.59
C VAL A 317 -33.75 15.61 -18.15
N GLU A 318 -34.27 16.77 -17.76
CA GLU A 318 -34.87 16.99 -16.45
C GLU A 318 -36.38 16.70 -16.47
N PRO A 319 -36.97 16.20 -15.37
CA PRO A 319 -38.40 15.97 -15.29
C PRO A 319 -39.20 17.27 -15.51
N GLY A 320 -40.14 17.24 -16.45
CA GLY A 320 -41.00 18.40 -16.75
C GLY A 320 -40.37 19.49 -17.61
N GLU A 321 -39.08 19.39 -17.94
CA GLU A 321 -38.36 20.34 -18.77
C GLU A 321 -38.04 19.78 -20.16
N ARG A 322 -37.69 20.66 -21.09
CA ARG A 322 -37.17 20.25 -22.41
C ARG A 322 -35.75 19.73 -22.30
N ALA A 323 -35.39 18.79 -23.18
CA ALA A 323 -34.02 18.31 -23.28
C ALA A 323 -33.07 19.47 -23.68
N VAL A 324 -31.89 19.52 -23.07
CA VAL A 324 -30.87 20.54 -23.33
C VAL A 324 -29.50 19.91 -23.50
N ILE A 325 -28.68 20.50 -24.37
CA ILE A 325 -27.27 20.14 -24.45
C ILE A 325 -26.56 20.72 -23.23
N ARG A 326 -25.76 19.89 -22.55
CA ARG A 326 -24.99 20.28 -21.37
C ARG A 326 -23.58 19.72 -21.48
N VAL A 327 -22.60 20.59 -21.24
CA VAL A 327 -21.22 20.17 -21.01
C VAL A 327 -21.04 19.86 -19.53
N MET A 328 -20.52 18.68 -19.22
CA MET A 328 -20.23 18.26 -17.86
C MET A 328 -18.90 17.54 -17.77
N ASP A 329 -18.34 17.51 -16.56
CA ASP A 329 -17.15 16.72 -16.22
C ASP A 329 -17.47 15.22 -16.37
N ASP A 330 -16.55 14.46 -16.95
CA ASP A 330 -16.71 13.03 -17.25
C ASP A 330 -16.47 12.12 -16.03
N SER A 331 -16.23 12.69 -14.84
CA SER A 331 -16.07 11.91 -13.62
C SER A 331 -17.38 11.29 -13.13
N LEU A 332 -17.26 10.13 -12.50
CA LEU A 332 -18.37 9.44 -11.83
C LEU A 332 -19.12 10.36 -10.84
N GLY A 333 -18.41 11.21 -10.11
CA GLY A 333 -19.02 12.13 -9.14
C GLY A 333 -19.90 13.19 -9.81
N ALA A 334 -19.48 13.71 -10.97
CA ALA A 334 -20.28 14.65 -11.75
C ALA A 334 -21.53 13.98 -12.35
N MET A 335 -21.39 12.74 -12.85
CA MET A 335 -22.51 11.94 -13.35
C MET A 335 -23.54 11.62 -12.26
N GLN A 336 -23.08 11.19 -11.09
CA GLN A 336 -23.93 10.93 -9.92
C GLN A 336 -24.65 12.19 -9.45
N ALA A 337 -23.97 13.34 -9.46
CA ALA A 337 -24.59 14.62 -9.14
C ALA A 337 -25.63 15.04 -10.17
N ALA A 338 -25.43 14.74 -11.45
CA ALA A 338 -26.37 15.07 -12.52
C ALA A 338 -27.69 14.28 -12.42
N VAL A 339 -27.64 12.98 -12.07
CA VAL A 339 -28.85 12.13 -11.95
C VAL A 339 -29.40 12.08 -10.52
N GLY A 340 -28.67 12.62 -9.54
CA GLY A 340 -29.09 12.69 -8.14
C GLY A 340 -28.93 11.38 -7.35
N GLY A 341 -27.95 10.54 -7.68
CA GLY A 341 -27.72 9.26 -7.00
C GLY A 341 -26.71 8.35 -7.70
N LEU A 342 -26.70 7.06 -7.34
CA LEU A 342 -25.94 6.04 -8.06
C LEU A 342 -26.43 5.95 -9.51
N ILE A 343 -25.51 5.78 -10.45
CA ILE A 343 -25.83 5.74 -11.87
C ILE A 343 -26.12 4.32 -12.32
N GLU A 344 -27.09 4.17 -13.20
CA GLU A 344 -27.35 2.98 -14.01
C GLU A 344 -27.13 3.34 -15.48
N GLU A 345 -26.37 2.51 -16.19
CA GLU A 345 -26.23 2.57 -17.64
C GLU A 345 -27.32 1.72 -18.29
N TYR A 346 -28.21 2.37 -19.03
CA TYR A 346 -29.29 1.71 -19.74
C TYR A 346 -29.16 1.95 -21.25
N MET A 347 -29.01 0.88 -22.03
CA MET A 347 -28.87 0.94 -23.50
C MET A 347 -30.10 0.33 -24.20
N PRO A 348 -31.24 1.05 -24.28
CA PRO A 348 -32.45 0.56 -24.93
C PRO A 348 -32.47 0.78 -26.45
N PHE A 349 -31.39 1.27 -27.06
CA PHE A 349 -31.35 1.68 -28.46
C PHE A 349 -30.39 0.80 -29.28
N GLU A 350 -30.60 0.71 -30.59
CA GLU A 350 -29.68 0.01 -31.50
C GLU A 350 -28.35 0.77 -31.71
N ASP A 351 -28.36 2.10 -31.56
CA ASP A 351 -27.14 2.89 -31.60
C ASP A 351 -26.33 2.67 -30.32
N GLU A 352 -25.02 2.91 -30.39
CA GLU A 352 -24.09 2.91 -29.24
C GLU A 352 -24.29 4.13 -28.32
N VAL A 353 -25.51 4.30 -27.83
CA VAL A 353 -25.96 5.42 -27.02
C VAL A 353 -26.53 4.91 -25.71
N ALA A 354 -25.98 5.40 -24.61
CA ALA A 354 -26.45 5.07 -23.28
C ALA A 354 -27.37 6.18 -22.74
N LEU A 355 -28.41 5.75 -22.04
CA LEU A 355 -29.18 6.57 -21.11
C LEU A 355 -28.63 6.32 -19.71
N ILE A 356 -28.10 7.36 -19.09
CA ILE A 356 -27.54 7.29 -17.74
C ILE A 356 -28.56 7.92 -16.79
N CYS A 357 -29.12 7.12 -15.88
CA CYS A 357 -30.12 7.54 -14.92
C CYS A 357 -29.78 7.11 -13.49
N ASN A 358 -30.60 7.49 -12.54
CA ASN A 358 -30.47 7.06 -11.15
C ASN A 358 -30.96 5.62 -10.98
N GLU A 359 -30.08 4.70 -10.57
CA GLU A 359 -30.36 3.27 -10.35
C GLU A 359 -31.54 3.06 -9.39
N GLU A 360 -31.68 3.94 -8.40
CA GLU A 360 -32.73 3.85 -7.38
C GLU A 360 -33.87 4.84 -7.61
N GLY A 361 -33.91 5.55 -8.74
CA GLY A 361 -34.82 6.68 -8.96
C GLY A 361 -36.30 6.32 -8.80
N LYS A 362 -36.72 5.16 -9.31
CA LYS A 362 -38.09 4.65 -9.15
C LYS A 362 -38.39 4.27 -7.71
N MET A 363 -37.44 3.60 -7.05
CA MET A 363 -37.58 3.15 -5.66
C MET A 363 -37.66 4.32 -4.69
N ASN A 364 -36.93 5.39 -4.97
CA ASN A 364 -36.88 6.61 -4.19
C ASN A 364 -38.03 7.58 -4.52
N GLY A 365 -38.95 7.21 -5.41
CA GLY A 365 -40.12 8.01 -5.76
C GLY A 365 -39.80 9.30 -6.51
N MET A 366 -38.70 9.32 -7.28
CA MET A 366 -38.37 10.47 -8.11
C MET A 366 -39.47 10.72 -9.17
N PRO A 367 -39.68 11.97 -9.61
CA PRO A 367 -40.68 12.28 -10.63
C PRO A 367 -40.44 11.49 -11.92
N LEU A 368 -41.50 10.91 -12.50
CA LEU A 368 -41.43 10.27 -13.81
C LEU A 368 -41.04 11.30 -14.88
N ASN A 369 -40.13 10.94 -15.77
CA ASN A 369 -39.47 11.87 -16.68
C ASN A 369 -39.84 11.62 -18.15
N ARG A 370 -39.39 10.49 -18.72
CA ARG A 370 -39.64 10.10 -20.12
C ARG A 370 -39.93 8.61 -20.24
N ALA A 371 -40.86 8.24 -21.12
CA ALA A 371 -41.05 6.87 -21.56
C ALA A 371 -39.98 6.46 -22.57
N ILE A 372 -39.55 5.20 -22.45
CA ILE A 372 -38.74 4.49 -23.42
C ILE A 372 -39.67 3.53 -24.15
N TYR A 373 -39.68 3.61 -25.47
CA TYR A 373 -40.56 2.83 -26.34
C TYR A 373 -39.77 1.75 -27.07
N GLY A 374 -40.32 0.54 -27.12
CA GLY A 374 -39.80 -0.55 -27.95
C GLY A 374 -40.15 -0.39 -29.44
N GLU A 375 -39.67 -1.32 -30.26
CA GLU A 375 -39.92 -1.32 -31.72
C GLU A 375 -41.41 -1.43 -32.08
N ASP A 376 -42.21 -2.07 -31.23
CA ASP A 376 -43.65 -2.21 -31.40
C ASP A 376 -44.44 -0.95 -31.02
N GLY A 377 -43.74 0.11 -30.59
CA GLY A 377 -44.32 1.37 -30.15
C GLY A 377 -44.94 1.33 -28.75
N GLN A 378 -44.81 0.22 -28.02
CA GLN A 378 -45.26 0.12 -26.63
C GLN A 378 -44.22 0.69 -25.68
N ILE A 379 -44.68 1.18 -24.52
CA ILE A 379 -43.78 1.64 -23.45
C ILE A 379 -43.08 0.41 -22.87
N MET A 380 -41.77 0.38 -23.03
CA MET A 380 -40.89 -0.63 -22.44
C MET A 380 -40.50 -0.25 -21.02
N ASP A 381 -40.19 1.04 -20.79
CA ASP A 381 -39.84 1.55 -19.47
C ASP A 381 -40.19 3.03 -19.30
N ILE A 382 -40.20 3.51 -18.05
CA ILE A 382 -40.36 4.93 -17.72
C ILE A 382 -39.22 5.33 -16.78
N ILE A 383 -38.38 6.28 -17.21
CA ILE A 383 -37.27 6.77 -16.40
C ILE A 383 -37.81 7.70 -15.30
N ALA A 384 -37.32 7.54 -14.07
CA ALA A 384 -37.68 8.38 -12.93
C ALA A 384 -36.47 9.21 -12.49
N GLY A 385 -36.67 10.53 -12.36
CA GLY A 385 -35.61 11.49 -12.06
C GLY A 385 -34.87 12.02 -13.30
N PRO A 386 -33.88 12.91 -13.09
CA PRO A 386 -33.02 13.40 -14.15
C PRO A 386 -32.21 12.27 -14.79
N PHE A 387 -31.96 12.37 -16.09
CA PHE A 387 -31.05 11.48 -16.80
C PHE A 387 -30.31 12.25 -17.88
N PHE A 388 -29.22 11.68 -18.40
CA PHE A 388 -28.54 12.21 -19.56
C PHE A 388 -28.27 11.13 -20.61
N ILE A 389 -28.11 11.57 -21.86
CA ILE A 389 -27.75 10.73 -22.99
C ILE A 389 -26.29 11.00 -23.36
N ALA A 390 -25.49 9.94 -23.47
CA ALA A 390 -24.08 10.01 -23.85
C ALA A 390 -23.73 8.96 -24.92
N TYR A 391 -22.63 9.18 -25.64
CA TYR A 391 -22.10 8.19 -26.57
C TYR A 391 -21.34 7.12 -25.79
N ALA A 392 -21.64 5.86 -26.04
CA ALA A 392 -21.12 4.70 -25.32
C ALA A 392 -20.73 3.59 -26.31
N PRO A 393 -19.65 3.80 -27.11
CA PRO A 393 -19.19 2.81 -28.05
C PRO A 393 -18.65 1.58 -27.31
N VAL A 394 -18.89 0.39 -27.89
CA VAL A 394 -18.52 -0.90 -27.25
C VAL A 394 -17.01 -1.00 -26.99
N GLU A 395 -16.21 -0.26 -27.75
CA GLU A 395 -14.75 -0.22 -27.64
C GLU A 395 -14.23 0.78 -26.58
N SER A 396 -15.10 1.58 -25.96
CA SER A 396 -14.73 2.59 -24.95
C SER A 396 -15.15 2.17 -23.55
N GLU A 397 -14.23 2.31 -22.59
CA GLU A 397 -14.53 2.18 -21.15
C GLU A 397 -15.12 3.47 -20.55
N ASN A 398 -15.14 4.58 -21.32
CA ASN A 398 -15.64 5.89 -20.91
C ASN A 398 -16.83 6.34 -21.77
N PHE A 399 -17.71 7.16 -21.19
CA PHE A 399 -18.71 7.89 -21.95
C PHE A 399 -18.06 9.04 -22.72
N LEU A 400 -18.56 9.29 -23.93
CA LEU A 400 -18.04 10.31 -24.83
C LEU A 400 -19.13 11.32 -25.21
N SER A 401 -18.69 12.46 -25.73
CA SER A 401 -19.60 13.43 -26.36
C SER A 401 -20.35 12.82 -27.53
N LEU A 402 -21.64 13.13 -27.64
CA LEU A 402 -22.46 12.65 -28.76
C LEU A 402 -21.96 13.20 -30.11
N PRO A 403 -21.76 12.34 -31.12
CA PRO A 403 -21.65 12.77 -32.52
C PRO A 403 -22.85 13.63 -32.93
N ASP A 404 -22.65 14.58 -33.84
CA ASP A 404 -23.67 15.60 -34.16
C ASP A 404 -24.98 15.02 -34.72
N ASP A 405 -24.91 13.92 -35.46
CA ASP A 405 -26.07 13.19 -36.00
C ASP A 405 -26.89 12.51 -34.90
N LEU A 406 -26.23 11.79 -33.98
CA LEU A 406 -26.86 11.18 -32.81
C LEU A 406 -27.41 12.26 -31.87
N LYS A 407 -26.67 13.34 -31.66
CA LYS A 407 -27.10 14.49 -30.87
C LYS A 407 -28.41 15.07 -31.39
N GLN A 408 -28.52 15.32 -32.70
CA GLN A 408 -29.76 15.81 -33.32
C GLN A 408 -30.90 14.79 -33.16
N LYS A 409 -30.65 13.50 -33.42
CA LYS A 409 -31.62 12.41 -33.28
C LYS A 409 -32.22 12.34 -31.87
N TYR A 410 -31.38 12.37 -30.84
CA TYR A 410 -31.82 12.21 -29.44
C TYR A 410 -32.37 13.51 -28.84
N MET A 411 -31.91 14.68 -29.30
CA MET A 411 -32.55 15.96 -28.97
C MET A 411 -33.98 16.02 -29.49
N ASP A 412 -34.25 15.49 -30.68
CA ASP A 412 -35.59 15.43 -31.24
C ASP A 412 -36.47 14.38 -30.53
N ARG A 413 -35.89 13.24 -30.17
CA ARG A 413 -36.58 12.16 -29.44
C ARG A 413 -37.06 12.61 -28.05
N PHE A 414 -36.21 13.28 -27.28
CA PHE A 414 -36.51 13.68 -25.90
C PHE A 414 -36.93 15.15 -25.73
N ARG A 415 -37.17 15.83 -26.85
CA ARG A 415 -37.40 17.28 -26.93
C ARG A 415 -38.39 17.79 -25.90
N ASP A 416 -39.61 17.25 -25.91
CA ASP A 416 -40.72 17.75 -25.09
C ASP A 416 -40.93 16.86 -23.84
N PRO A 417 -41.29 17.45 -22.70
CA PRO A 417 -41.62 16.70 -21.48
C PRO A 417 -42.89 15.87 -21.65
N GLU A 418 -43.02 14.79 -20.88
CA GLU A 418 -44.17 13.90 -20.93
C GLU A 418 -44.93 13.89 -19.59
N LYS A 419 -46.25 13.69 -19.65
CA LYS A 419 -47.08 13.34 -18.49
C LYS A 419 -47.57 11.91 -18.61
N PHE A 420 -47.63 11.22 -17.47
CA PHE A 420 -48.01 9.82 -17.38
C PHE A 420 -49.38 9.69 -16.72
N PHE A 421 -50.25 8.86 -17.32
CA PHE A 421 -51.60 8.61 -16.83
C PHE A 421 -51.85 7.11 -16.78
N MET A 422 -52.45 6.63 -15.69
CA MET A 422 -52.96 5.26 -15.63
C MET A 422 -54.31 5.20 -16.35
N THR A 423 -54.44 4.29 -17.32
CA THR A 423 -55.68 4.06 -18.07
C THR A 423 -56.11 2.61 -17.93
N ALA A 424 -57.33 2.27 -18.41
CA ALA A 424 -57.81 0.88 -18.43
C ALA A 424 -56.92 -0.05 -19.28
N GLY A 425 -56.15 0.49 -20.23
CA GLY A 425 -55.21 -0.24 -21.08
C GLY A 425 -53.75 -0.19 -20.60
N GLY A 426 -53.48 0.31 -19.39
CA GLY A 426 -52.13 0.49 -18.86
C GLY A 426 -51.68 1.95 -18.81
N ILE A 427 -50.38 2.17 -18.60
CA ILE A 427 -49.81 3.51 -18.49
C ILE A 427 -49.72 4.15 -19.89
N ARG A 428 -50.15 5.42 -20.00
CA ARG A 428 -50.04 6.23 -21.21
C ARG A 428 -49.17 7.45 -20.93
N ALA A 429 -48.18 7.68 -21.79
CA ALA A 429 -47.39 8.90 -21.82
C ALA A 429 -47.98 9.89 -22.85
N VAL A 430 -48.03 11.18 -22.50
CA VAL A 430 -48.53 12.25 -23.36
C VAL A 430 -47.53 13.40 -23.38
N PRO A 431 -46.96 13.75 -24.56
CA PRO A 431 -46.07 14.90 -24.69
C PRO A 431 -46.76 16.23 -24.37
N LEU A 432 -46.12 17.05 -23.56
CA LEU A 432 -46.48 18.43 -23.27
C LEU A 432 -45.88 19.35 -24.34
N ARG A 433 -46.56 19.43 -25.49
CA ARG A 433 -46.22 20.44 -26.49
C ARG A 433 -46.68 21.81 -25.99
N GLN A 434 -45.74 22.71 -25.71
CA GLN A 434 -46.08 24.12 -25.54
C GLN A 434 -46.53 24.67 -26.90
N GLU A 435 -47.76 25.19 -26.99
CA GLU A 435 -48.24 25.92 -28.17
C GLU A 435 -47.27 27.07 -28.47
N ARG A 436 -46.96 27.28 -29.76
CA ARG A 436 -46.31 28.52 -30.17
C ARG A 436 -47.26 29.65 -29.79
N VAL A 437 -46.84 30.53 -28.88
CA VAL A 437 -47.44 31.85 -28.79
C VAL A 437 -47.01 32.57 -30.07
N ASP A 438 -47.79 32.38 -31.13
CA ASP A 438 -47.70 33.22 -32.31
C ASP A 438 -48.08 34.63 -31.86
N HIS A 439 -47.07 35.48 -31.63
CA HIS A 439 -47.28 36.91 -31.58
C HIS A 439 -47.69 37.34 -32.99
N GLU A 440 -49.00 37.39 -33.24
CA GLU A 440 -49.59 38.06 -34.39
C GLU A 440 -49.12 39.52 -34.42
N ARG A 441 -48.43 39.83 -35.53
CA ARG A 441 -48.24 41.11 -36.25
C ARG A 441 -48.33 42.45 -35.50
#